data_AF-A0AB36JJJ3-F1
#
_entry.id   AF-A0AB36JJJ3-F1
#
_cell.length_a   1.000
_cell.length_b   1.000
_cell.length_c   1.000
_cell.angle_alpha   90.00
_cell.angle_beta   90.00
_cell.angle_gamma   90.00
#
_symmetry.space_group_name_H-M   'P 1'
#
loop_
_entity.id
_entity.type
_entity.pdbx_description
1 polymer ?
#
loop_
_entity_poly.entity_id
_entity_poly.type
_entity_poly.pdbx_seq_one_letter_code
_entity_poly.pdbx_strand_id
1 'polypeptide(L)'
;MTTVNEALNNVRALVGSGQSIGNGECYALASYYERMISPDATVGLGAGIGWVSGAVGDTIAAHNIGTSYNWSANGWSVSTSGPFKAGQIVTLRGGTYGHVVIIEAVNGDQLVVIEQNYGGKRYPVRNYYSASAYARDVAHYITPPGAVSNPTPAASGAKKYTEHGTMTVTVDAINVRRAPNTSGQVVAQYTKGQSFEYDTVIIDVNGFVWVSYIGGSGKRNYVATGATKNGERFGSAWGTFK
;
A
#
# COMPACT_ATOMS: atom_id res chain seq x y z
N MET A 1 6.99 12.39 -5.70
CA MET A 1 6.94 10.90 -5.72
C MET A 1 7.38 10.36 -4.38
N THR A 2 6.70 9.33 -3.88
CA THR A 2 7.07 8.60 -2.65
C THR A 2 8.19 7.62 -2.99
N THR A 3 9.19 7.48 -2.12
CA THR A 3 10.25 6.49 -2.33
C THR A 3 9.72 5.06 -2.19
N VAL A 4 10.43 4.07 -2.76
CA VAL A 4 10.11 2.64 -2.58
C VAL A 4 10.06 2.26 -1.09
N ASN A 5 10.98 2.79 -0.28
CA ASN A 5 11.02 2.51 1.16
C ASN A 5 9.81 3.09 1.91
N GLU A 6 9.40 4.31 1.58
CA GLU A 6 8.20 4.92 2.16
C GLU A 6 6.92 4.20 1.71
N ALA A 7 6.83 3.80 0.44
CA ALA A 7 5.72 3.01 -0.07
C ALA A 7 5.65 1.64 0.62
N LEU A 8 6.79 0.97 0.84
CA LEU A 8 6.86 -0.25 1.63
C LEU A 8 6.43 -0.02 3.09
N ASN A 9 6.86 1.09 3.72
CA ASN A 9 6.40 1.44 5.07
C ASN A 9 4.88 1.65 5.14
N ASN A 10 4.28 2.23 4.09
CA ASN A 10 2.83 2.36 3.99
C ASN A 10 2.15 0.99 3.92
N VAL A 11 2.66 0.07 3.10
CA VAL A 11 2.14 -1.31 3.00
C VAL A 11 2.32 -2.06 4.34
N ARG A 12 3.46 -1.90 5.02
CA ARG A 12 3.72 -2.48 6.35
C ARG A 12 2.70 -2.02 7.39
N ALA A 13 2.28 -0.76 7.33
CA ALA A 13 1.31 -0.19 8.27
C ALA A 13 -0.12 -0.74 8.09
N LEU A 14 -0.41 -1.43 6.99
CA LEU A 14 -1.70 -2.08 6.75
C LEU A 14 -1.83 -3.44 7.45
N VAL A 15 -0.69 -4.10 7.69
CA VAL A 15 -0.65 -5.44 8.28
C VAL A 15 -1.20 -5.39 9.71
N GLY A 16 -2.16 -6.27 10.00
CA GLY A 16 -2.82 -6.33 11.31
C GLY A 16 -4.04 -5.41 11.45
N SER A 17 -4.36 -4.58 10.44
CA SER A 17 -5.60 -3.78 10.47
C SER A 17 -6.87 -4.64 10.38
N GLY A 18 -6.77 -5.83 9.78
CA GLY A 18 -7.92 -6.69 9.46
C GLY A 18 -8.84 -6.10 8.39
N GLN A 19 -8.45 -5.00 7.73
CA GLN A 19 -9.26 -4.30 6.74
C GLN A 19 -8.72 -4.54 5.33
N SER A 20 -9.64 -4.79 4.40
CA SER A 20 -9.33 -4.99 2.99
C SER A 20 -8.86 -3.69 2.33
N ILE A 21 -7.87 -3.80 1.44
CA ILE A 21 -7.49 -2.75 0.51
C ILE A 21 -8.27 -2.90 -0.79
N GLY A 22 -8.84 -1.80 -1.27
CA GLY A 22 -9.73 -1.80 -2.43
C GLY A 22 -10.87 -2.79 -2.24
N ASN A 23 -11.06 -3.67 -3.22
CA ASN A 23 -12.09 -4.71 -3.18
C ASN A 23 -11.66 -5.99 -2.43
N GLY A 24 -10.48 -6.00 -1.79
CA GLY A 24 -9.97 -7.15 -1.05
C GLY A 24 -9.26 -8.21 -1.90
N GLU A 25 -9.06 -7.96 -3.20
CA GLU A 25 -8.29 -8.85 -4.08
C GLU A 25 -6.78 -8.61 -3.97
N CYS A 26 -5.97 -9.62 -4.33
CA CYS A 26 -4.50 -9.56 -4.25
C CYS A 26 -3.91 -8.37 -5.03
N TYR A 27 -4.43 -8.12 -6.23
CA TYR A 27 -4.00 -7.02 -7.09
C TYR A 27 -4.31 -5.64 -6.51
N ALA A 28 -5.29 -5.50 -5.61
CA ALA A 28 -5.67 -4.20 -5.08
C ALA A 28 -4.55 -3.64 -4.20
N LEU A 29 -3.90 -4.52 -3.42
CA LEU A 29 -2.72 -4.18 -2.63
C LEU A 29 -1.53 -3.79 -3.52
N ALA A 30 -1.25 -4.56 -4.57
CA ALA A 30 -0.18 -4.27 -5.53
C ALA A 30 -0.44 -2.95 -6.29
N SER A 31 -1.69 -2.70 -6.69
CA SER A 31 -2.13 -1.47 -7.37
C SER A 31 -2.01 -0.24 -6.46
N TYR A 32 -2.36 -0.38 -5.17
CA TYR A 32 -2.16 0.67 -4.17
C TYR A 32 -0.67 1.00 -3.99
N TYR A 33 0.18 -0.02 -3.89
CA TYR A 33 1.62 0.14 -3.76
C TYR A 33 2.28 0.78 -4.99
N GLU A 34 1.98 0.30 -6.20
CA GLU A 34 2.50 0.86 -7.45
C GLU A 34 2.11 2.32 -7.59
N ARG A 35 0.86 2.67 -7.28
CA ARG A 35 0.37 4.05 -7.39
C ARG A 35 1.07 5.03 -6.45
N MET A 36 1.56 4.58 -5.29
CA MET A 36 2.37 5.44 -4.41
C MET A 36 3.74 5.78 -5.02
N ILE A 37 4.33 4.83 -5.74
CA ILE A 37 5.66 4.99 -6.38
C ILE A 37 5.52 5.79 -7.68
N SER A 38 4.46 5.52 -8.46
CA SER A 38 4.21 6.10 -9.78
C SER A 38 2.84 6.83 -9.82
N PRO A 39 2.68 7.93 -9.06
CA PRO A 39 1.40 8.62 -8.88
C PRO A 39 0.89 9.32 -10.15
N ASP A 40 1.79 9.72 -11.04
CA ASP A 40 1.45 10.43 -12.29
C ASP A 40 1.35 9.48 -13.49
N ALA A 41 1.50 8.16 -13.26
CA ALA A 41 1.43 7.16 -14.31
C ALA A 41 0.05 7.16 -14.97
N THR A 42 0.03 7.16 -16.30
CA THR A 42 -1.18 7.04 -17.13
C THR A 42 -1.39 5.61 -17.68
N VAL A 43 -0.43 4.73 -17.40
CA VAL A 43 -0.40 3.29 -17.74
C VAL A 43 0.11 2.51 -16.52
N GLY A 44 -0.24 1.22 -16.39
CA GLY A 44 0.23 0.38 -15.27
C GLY A 44 -0.87 -0.03 -14.30
N LEU A 45 -0.52 -0.88 -13.32
CA LEU A 45 -1.47 -1.49 -12.40
C LEU A 45 -2.22 -0.45 -11.53
N GLY A 46 -1.58 0.65 -11.15
CA GLY A 46 -2.17 1.75 -10.40
C GLY A 46 -3.14 2.61 -11.21
N ALA A 47 -3.00 2.66 -12.54
CA ALA A 47 -3.91 3.38 -13.44
C ALA A 47 -5.27 2.65 -13.62
N GLY A 48 -5.33 1.36 -13.29
CA GLY A 48 -6.57 0.58 -13.21
C GLY A 48 -6.39 -0.89 -13.63
N ILE A 49 -7.41 -1.70 -13.32
CA ILE A 49 -7.49 -3.14 -13.65
C ILE A 49 -8.77 -3.36 -14.45
N GLY A 50 -8.69 -4.10 -15.55
CA GLY A 50 -9.71 -4.15 -16.60
C GLY A 50 -9.27 -3.42 -17.87
N TRP A 51 -10.18 -3.17 -18.82
CA TRP A 51 -9.94 -2.50 -20.11
C TRP A 51 -9.58 -1.00 -19.93
N VAL A 52 -8.46 -0.73 -19.28
CA VAL A 52 -8.00 0.62 -18.93
C VAL A 52 -6.80 1.01 -19.78
N SER A 53 -6.67 2.30 -20.05
CA SER A 53 -5.56 2.90 -20.79
C SER A 53 -4.20 2.36 -20.31
N GLY A 54 -3.43 1.77 -21.22
CA GLY A 54 -2.11 1.21 -20.92
C GLY A 54 -2.04 -0.30 -20.67
N ALA A 55 -3.16 -1.01 -20.72
CA ALA A 55 -3.17 -2.46 -20.83
C ALA A 55 -2.63 -2.89 -22.21
N VAL A 56 -1.57 -3.70 -22.22
CA VAL A 56 -0.95 -4.27 -23.43
C VAL A 56 -1.32 -5.77 -23.58
N GLY A 57 -1.93 -6.37 -22.55
CA GLY A 57 -2.31 -7.79 -22.50
C GLY A 57 -3.49 -8.07 -21.56
N ASP A 58 -3.68 -9.34 -21.19
CA ASP A 58 -4.81 -9.81 -20.38
C ASP A 58 -4.76 -9.29 -18.93
N THR A 59 -5.69 -8.43 -18.55
CA THR A 59 -5.78 -7.84 -17.21
C THR A 59 -6.65 -8.63 -16.23
N ILE A 60 -7.16 -9.80 -16.64
CA ILE A 60 -8.05 -10.64 -15.82
C ILE A 60 -7.27 -11.46 -14.79
N ALA A 61 -6.10 -12.00 -15.16
CA ALA A 61 -5.29 -12.85 -14.28
C ALA A 61 -4.12 -12.11 -13.63
N ALA A 62 -3.96 -12.28 -12.31
CA ALA A 62 -2.85 -11.72 -11.55
C ALA A 62 -1.46 -12.19 -12.04
N HIS A 63 -1.35 -13.42 -12.57
CA HIS A 63 -0.06 -13.90 -13.11
C HIS A 63 0.40 -13.13 -14.37
N ASN A 64 -0.54 -12.57 -15.14
CA ASN A 64 -0.29 -11.81 -16.36
C ASN A 64 0.10 -10.35 -16.08
N ILE A 65 -0.01 -9.85 -14.85
CA ILE A 65 0.29 -8.45 -14.51
C ILE A 65 1.69 -8.00 -15.01
N GLY A 66 2.69 -8.88 -15.03
CA GLY A 66 4.02 -8.54 -15.53
C GLY A 66 4.09 -8.26 -17.04
N THR A 67 3.20 -8.84 -17.84
CA THR A 67 3.16 -8.70 -19.31
C THR A 67 2.01 -7.83 -19.80
N SER A 68 0.98 -7.64 -18.98
CA SER A 68 -0.24 -6.92 -19.36
C SER A 68 -0.13 -5.41 -19.27
N TYR A 69 0.98 -4.86 -18.80
CA TYR A 69 1.18 -3.42 -18.64
C TYR A 69 2.56 -2.99 -19.14
N ASN A 70 2.65 -1.76 -19.68
CA ASN A 70 3.93 -1.16 -20.04
C ASN A 70 4.66 -0.60 -18.80
N TRP A 71 5.27 -1.48 -18.02
CA TRP A 71 6.03 -1.16 -16.81
C TRP A 71 7.19 -0.18 -17.07
N SER A 72 7.86 -0.31 -18.21
CA SER A 72 8.99 0.56 -18.58
C SER A 72 8.59 2.02 -18.77
N ALA A 73 7.33 2.32 -19.11
CA ALA A 73 6.85 3.70 -19.20
C ALA A 73 6.95 4.47 -17.88
N ASN A 74 6.92 3.75 -16.75
CA ASN A 74 7.02 4.31 -15.40
C ASN A 74 8.39 4.03 -14.76
N GLY A 75 9.38 3.57 -15.52
CA GLY A 75 10.72 3.24 -15.03
C GLY A 75 10.83 1.92 -14.25
N TRP A 76 9.79 1.09 -14.25
CA TRP A 76 9.84 -0.26 -13.69
C TRP A 76 10.48 -1.22 -14.69
N SER A 77 11.13 -2.27 -14.19
CA SER A 77 11.66 -3.36 -15.03
C SER A 77 10.97 -4.67 -14.71
N VAL A 78 10.78 -5.51 -15.73
CA VAL A 78 10.16 -6.83 -15.60
C VAL A 78 11.18 -7.90 -16.00
N SER A 79 11.28 -8.95 -15.19
CA SER A 79 12.11 -10.13 -15.47
C SER A 79 11.32 -11.40 -15.17
N THR A 80 11.64 -12.49 -15.86
CA THR A 80 11.16 -13.84 -15.51
C THR A 80 12.14 -14.59 -14.60
N SER A 81 13.29 -13.99 -14.30
CA SER A 81 14.32 -14.51 -13.40
C SER A 81 14.62 -13.54 -12.27
N GLY A 82 15.03 -14.09 -11.13
CA GLY A 82 15.39 -13.34 -9.94
C GLY A 82 16.76 -12.63 -10.05
N PRO A 83 17.39 -12.27 -8.92
CA PRO A 83 16.97 -12.59 -7.55
C PRO A 83 15.78 -11.76 -7.07
N PHE A 84 15.15 -12.21 -5.98
CA PHE A 84 14.21 -11.38 -5.23
C PHE A 84 14.91 -10.14 -4.68
N LYS A 85 14.18 -9.02 -4.67
CA LYS A 85 14.61 -7.74 -4.08
C LYS A 85 13.45 -7.13 -3.31
N ALA A 86 13.76 -6.50 -2.19
CA ALA A 86 12.77 -5.72 -1.45
C ALA A 86 12.16 -4.64 -2.37
N GLY A 87 10.84 -4.47 -2.28
CA GLY A 87 10.06 -3.55 -3.08
C GLY A 87 9.54 -4.10 -4.40
N GLN A 88 9.94 -5.31 -4.81
CA GLN A 88 9.38 -5.94 -6.01
C GLN A 88 7.90 -6.26 -5.83
N ILE A 89 7.14 -6.07 -6.90
CA ILE A 89 5.88 -6.78 -7.11
C ILE A 89 6.23 -8.11 -7.77
N VAL A 90 5.70 -9.21 -7.24
CA VAL A 90 5.96 -10.56 -7.78
C VAL A 90 4.63 -11.22 -8.12
N THR A 91 4.52 -11.75 -9.34
CA THR A 91 3.34 -12.50 -9.78
C THR A 91 3.62 -13.99 -9.79
N LEU A 92 2.62 -14.81 -9.46
CA LEU A 92 2.72 -16.27 -9.28
C LEU A 92 1.72 -16.98 -10.18
N ARG A 93 2.11 -18.12 -10.78
CA ARG A 93 1.30 -18.88 -11.75
C ARG A 93 0.13 -19.68 -11.15
N GLY A 94 0.04 -19.81 -9.82
CA GLY A 94 -0.87 -20.76 -9.16
C GLY A 94 -2.37 -20.55 -9.43
N GLY A 95 -3.08 -21.61 -9.81
CA GLY A 95 -4.53 -21.59 -10.07
C GLY A 95 -4.93 -20.83 -11.35
N THR A 96 -6.24 -20.66 -11.57
CA THR A 96 -6.77 -20.03 -12.81
C THR A 96 -6.31 -18.58 -13.00
N TYR A 97 -6.24 -17.81 -11.91
CA TYR A 97 -5.92 -16.38 -11.97
C TYR A 97 -4.50 -16.04 -11.48
N GLY A 98 -3.75 -16.98 -10.91
CA GLY A 98 -2.47 -16.65 -10.27
C GLY A 98 -2.62 -15.91 -8.95
N HIS A 99 -1.50 -15.38 -8.46
CA HIS A 99 -1.46 -14.48 -7.30
C HIS A 99 -0.44 -13.35 -7.54
N VAL A 100 -0.54 -12.25 -6.80
CA VAL A 100 0.41 -11.14 -6.85
C VAL A 100 0.70 -10.62 -5.46
N VAL A 101 1.97 -10.38 -5.18
CA VAL A 101 2.47 -10.03 -3.84
C VAL A 101 3.51 -8.92 -3.88
N ILE A 102 3.83 -8.34 -2.73
CA ILE A 102 4.91 -7.36 -2.56
C ILE A 102 6.01 -7.98 -1.71
N ILE A 103 7.25 -7.94 -2.18
CA ILE A 103 8.41 -8.40 -1.43
C ILE A 103 8.81 -7.32 -0.43
N GLU A 104 8.68 -7.60 0.85
CA GLU A 104 9.04 -6.65 1.91
C GLU A 104 10.53 -6.68 2.23
N ALA A 105 11.11 -7.88 2.31
CA ALA A 105 12.51 -8.11 2.65
C ALA A 105 13.00 -9.47 2.13
N VAL A 106 14.31 -9.59 1.94
CA VAL A 106 15.00 -10.82 1.55
C VAL A 106 16.16 -11.00 2.52
N ASN A 107 16.11 -12.06 3.33
CA ASN A 107 17.10 -12.35 4.38
C ASN A 107 17.68 -13.75 4.13
N GLY A 108 18.70 -13.83 3.26
CA GLY A 108 19.19 -15.13 2.78
C GLY A 108 18.09 -15.86 1.98
N ASP A 109 17.79 -17.10 2.36
CA ASP A 109 16.68 -17.86 1.76
C ASP A 109 15.30 -17.51 2.35
N GLN A 110 15.22 -16.66 3.38
CA GLN A 110 13.92 -16.24 3.90
C GLN A 110 13.39 -15.04 3.13
N LEU A 111 12.26 -15.22 2.46
CA LEU A 111 11.49 -14.17 1.80
C LEU A 111 10.39 -13.67 2.75
N VAL A 112 10.34 -12.35 2.98
CA VAL A 112 9.23 -11.71 3.71
C VAL A 112 8.30 -11.07 2.69
N VAL A 113 7.04 -11.48 2.70
CA VAL A 113 6.05 -11.12 1.69
C VAL A 113 4.85 -10.46 2.36
N ILE A 114 4.35 -9.37 1.79
CA ILE A 114 3.06 -8.79 2.13
C ILE A 114 2.09 -9.06 0.99
N GLU A 115 0.96 -9.69 1.32
CA GLU A 115 -0.03 -10.17 0.37
C GLU A 115 -1.46 -10.02 0.90
N GLN A 116 -2.45 -10.05 0.01
CA GLN A 116 -3.87 -9.93 0.32
C GLN A 116 -4.65 -11.00 -0.45
N ASN A 117 -5.75 -11.49 0.11
CA ASN A 117 -6.53 -12.60 -0.43
C ASN A 117 -5.72 -13.90 -0.51
N TYR A 118 -4.97 -14.19 0.55
CA TYR A 118 -4.22 -15.44 0.71
C TYR A 118 -4.80 -16.25 1.87
N GLY A 119 -5.05 -17.54 1.65
CA GLY A 119 -5.62 -18.44 2.67
C GLY A 119 -6.96 -17.96 3.25
N GLY A 120 -7.80 -17.32 2.44
CA GLY A 120 -9.10 -16.77 2.85
C GLY A 120 -9.05 -15.40 3.55
N LYS A 121 -7.85 -14.85 3.81
CA LYS A 121 -7.68 -13.53 4.44
C LYS A 121 -7.72 -12.44 3.37
N ARG A 122 -8.87 -11.78 3.22
CA ARG A 122 -9.11 -10.71 2.23
C ARG A 122 -8.48 -9.34 2.58
N TYR A 123 -7.57 -9.31 3.55
CA TYR A 123 -6.85 -8.11 4.03
C TYR A 123 -5.33 -8.35 4.00
N PRO A 124 -4.49 -7.29 4.06
CA PRO A 124 -3.04 -7.44 3.98
C PRO A 124 -2.47 -8.22 5.18
N VAL A 125 -1.68 -9.24 4.87
CA VAL A 125 -0.98 -10.08 5.83
C VAL A 125 0.49 -10.21 5.44
N ARG A 126 1.33 -10.46 6.44
CA ARG A 126 2.75 -10.74 6.27
C ARG A 126 2.98 -12.24 6.43
N ASN A 127 3.59 -12.87 5.42
CA ASN A 127 4.00 -14.27 5.44
C ASN A 127 5.48 -14.41 5.11
N TYR A 128 6.00 -15.60 5.40
CA TYR A 128 7.41 -15.94 5.25
C TYR A 128 7.54 -17.20 4.40
N TYR A 129 8.41 -17.16 3.40
CA TYR A 129 8.62 -18.25 2.46
C TYR A 129 10.11 -18.55 2.29
N SER A 130 10.43 -19.76 1.81
CA SER A 130 11.76 -20.06 1.26
C SER A 130 11.85 -19.44 -0.13
N ALA A 131 12.81 -18.55 -0.37
CA ALA A 131 13.01 -17.87 -1.64
C ALA A 131 13.29 -18.89 -2.76
N SER A 132 14.14 -19.88 -2.51
CA SER A 132 14.45 -20.93 -3.48
C SER A 132 13.25 -21.79 -3.86
N ALA A 133 12.34 -22.07 -2.92
CA ALA A 133 11.08 -22.75 -3.22
C ALA A 133 10.11 -21.81 -3.96
N TYR A 134 9.93 -20.58 -3.47
CA TYR A 134 8.98 -19.61 -3.99
C TYR A 134 9.27 -19.21 -5.44
N ALA A 135 10.55 -19.11 -5.81
CA ALA A 135 11.01 -18.79 -7.17
C ALA A 135 10.47 -19.73 -8.25
N ARG A 136 10.10 -20.97 -7.88
CA ARG A 136 9.60 -21.99 -8.82
C ARG A 136 8.21 -21.65 -9.37
N ASP A 137 7.42 -20.91 -8.61
CA ASP A 137 6.04 -20.55 -8.97
C ASP A 137 5.92 -19.14 -9.55
N VAL A 138 7.03 -18.39 -9.60
CA VAL A 138 7.06 -17.01 -10.09
C VAL A 138 6.82 -16.97 -11.59
N ALA A 139 5.87 -16.11 -12.00
CA ALA A 139 5.71 -15.69 -13.39
C ALA A 139 6.62 -14.50 -13.70
N HIS A 140 6.58 -13.45 -12.89
CA HIS A 140 7.33 -12.22 -13.13
C HIS A 140 7.86 -11.57 -11.85
N TYR A 141 9.06 -11.02 -11.94
CA TYR A 141 9.69 -10.12 -10.98
C TYR A 141 9.58 -8.70 -11.54
N ILE A 142 8.78 -7.85 -10.90
CA ILE A 142 8.49 -6.49 -11.36
C ILE A 142 9.17 -5.53 -10.38
N THR A 143 10.30 -4.96 -10.81
CA THR A 143 11.21 -4.20 -9.96
C THR A 143 10.95 -2.71 -10.10
N PRO A 144 10.71 -1.98 -8.99
CA PRO A 144 10.48 -0.54 -9.03
C PRO A 144 11.73 0.22 -9.49
N PRO A 145 11.57 1.46 -9.99
CA PRO A 145 12.70 2.33 -10.25
C PRO A 145 13.49 2.56 -8.96
N GLY A 146 14.82 2.38 -9.01
CA GLY A 146 15.71 2.70 -7.90
C GLY A 146 15.76 4.21 -7.73
N ALA A 147 15.36 4.72 -6.56
CA ALA A 147 15.33 6.12 -6.13
C ALA A 147 15.37 7.12 -7.31
N VAL A 148 14.21 7.49 -7.83
CA VAL A 148 14.11 8.65 -8.74
C VAL A 148 14.72 9.88 -8.02
N SER A 149 15.88 10.32 -8.49
CA SER A 149 16.51 11.56 -8.07
C SER A 149 15.64 12.74 -8.53
N ASN A 150 15.20 13.54 -7.55
CA ASN A 150 14.35 14.74 -7.63
C ASN A 150 15.17 16.01 -8.03
N PRO A 151 14.56 17.14 -8.47
CA PRO A 151 13.49 17.88 -7.77
C PRO A 151 12.29 18.26 -8.66
N THR A 152 11.06 18.27 -8.15
CA THR A 152 10.53 19.35 -7.30
C THR A 152 9.72 18.80 -6.11
N PRO A 153 9.72 19.44 -4.93
CA PRO A 153 8.72 19.21 -3.91
C PRO A 153 7.35 19.72 -4.42
N ALA A 154 6.69 18.94 -5.26
CA ALA A 154 5.24 18.90 -5.14
C ALA A 154 5.01 18.18 -3.82
N ALA A 155 4.51 18.91 -2.82
CA ALA A 155 3.78 18.27 -1.73
C ALA A 155 2.91 17.19 -2.38
N SER A 156 3.09 15.91 -2.01
CA SER A 156 2.08 14.91 -2.31
C SER A 156 0.76 15.57 -1.95
N GLY A 157 -0.09 15.82 -2.94
CA GLY A 157 -1.17 16.81 -2.89
C GLY A 157 -2.23 16.43 -1.88
N ALA A 158 -1.92 16.54 -0.59
CA ALA A 158 -2.79 16.12 0.46
C ALA A 158 -3.87 17.18 0.61
N LYS A 159 -5.14 16.79 0.39
CA LYS A 159 -6.25 17.67 0.70
C LYS A 159 -6.32 17.79 2.22
N LYS A 160 -6.19 19.01 2.74
CA LYS A 160 -6.28 19.30 4.16
C LYS A 160 -7.44 20.26 4.42
N TYR A 161 -8.26 19.96 5.41
CA TYR A 161 -9.37 20.82 5.82
C TYR A 161 -9.66 20.66 7.32
N THR A 162 -10.30 21.69 7.88
CA THR A 162 -10.76 21.70 9.27
C THR A 162 -12.07 20.94 9.35
N GLU A 163 -12.15 20.02 10.31
CA GLU A 163 -13.36 19.27 10.64
C GLU A 163 -13.27 18.89 12.11
N HIS A 164 -14.28 19.29 12.88
CA HIS A 164 -14.39 18.90 14.28
C HIS A 164 -15.28 17.67 14.37
N GLY A 165 -14.72 16.57 14.85
CA GLY A 165 -15.45 15.30 14.95
C GLY A 165 -14.87 14.37 15.99
N THR A 166 -15.59 13.28 16.25
CA THR A 166 -15.15 12.19 17.11
C THR A 166 -14.95 10.92 16.29
N MET A 167 -13.75 10.36 16.34
CA MET A 167 -13.47 9.04 15.77
C MET A 167 -13.63 7.97 16.86
N THR A 168 -14.28 6.84 16.53
CA THR A 168 -14.27 5.62 17.36
C THR A 168 -13.57 4.50 16.60
N VAL A 169 -12.53 3.91 17.20
CA VAL A 169 -11.68 2.90 16.54
C VAL A 169 -12.40 1.56 16.39
N THR A 170 -12.36 0.95 15.21
CA THR A 170 -13.01 -0.35 14.93
C THR A 170 -12.04 -1.50 14.66
N VAL A 171 -10.77 -1.19 14.41
CA VAL A 171 -9.67 -2.16 14.26
C VAL A 171 -8.95 -2.39 15.60
N ASP A 172 -8.12 -3.43 15.69
CA ASP A 172 -7.52 -3.85 16.95
C ASP A 172 -6.65 -2.76 17.60
N ALA A 173 -5.80 -2.11 16.81
CA ALA A 173 -5.00 -0.97 17.25
C ALA A 173 -4.63 -0.02 16.09
N ILE A 174 -4.51 1.27 16.38
CA ILE A 174 -3.97 2.30 15.48
C ILE A 174 -2.94 3.16 16.21
N ASN A 175 -1.84 3.47 15.51
CA ASN A 175 -0.76 4.31 16.04
C ASN A 175 -1.12 5.79 16.01
N VAL A 176 -0.78 6.50 17.08
CA VAL A 176 -0.74 7.96 17.15
C VAL A 176 0.69 8.42 16.85
N ARG A 177 0.86 9.30 15.87
CA ARG A 177 2.17 9.74 15.36
C ARG A 177 2.38 11.23 15.48
N ARG A 178 3.65 11.66 15.45
CA ARG A 178 4.05 13.09 15.42
C ARG A 178 4.07 13.73 14.03
N ALA A 179 3.91 12.94 12.98
CA ALA A 179 3.76 13.43 11.62
C ALA A 179 2.73 12.56 10.87
N PRO A 180 2.00 13.10 9.87
CA PRO A 180 1.04 12.36 9.06
C PRO A 180 1.76 11.51 8.01
N ASN A 181 2.63 10.60 8.45
CA ASN A 181 3.29 9.60 7.62
C ASN A 181 3.66 8.38 8.47
N THR A 182 3.90 7.25 7.83
CA THR A 182 4.14 5.96 8.52
C THR A 182 5.53 5.80 9.12
N SER A 183 6.46 6.70 8.81
CA SER A 183 7.78 6.80 9.43
C SER A 183 7.80 7.73 10.65
N GLY A 184 6.74 8.52 10.88
CA GLY A 184 6.64 9.46 11.99
C GLY A 184 6.65 8.75 13.34
N GLN A 185 7.32 9.35 14.32
CA GLN A 185 7.46 8.81 15.68
C GLN A 185 6.08 8.41 16.25
N VAL A 186 5.94 7.14 16.63
CA VAL A 186 4.79 6.63 17.37
C VAL A 186 4.89 7.11 18.81
N VAL A 187 3.81 7.69 19.34
CA VAL A 187 3.78 8.28 20.69
C VAL A 187 2.64 7.76 21.56
N ALA A 188 1.64 7.13 20.96
CA ALA A 188 0.57 6.42 21.66
C ALA A 188 -0.12 5.46 20.68
N GLN A 189 -1.11 4.72 21.17
CA GLN A 189 -2.01 3.90 20.36
C GLN A 189 -3.44 4.06 20.89
N TYR A 190 -4.41 3.97 19.98
CA TYR A 190 -5.79 3.70 20.32
C TYR A 190 -6.14 2.26 19.94
N THR A 191 -6.90 1.58 20.78
CA THR A 191 -7.41 0.24 20.54
C THR A 191 -8.89 0.25 20.21
N LYS A 192 -9.40 -0.88 19.70
CA LYS A 192 -10.82 -1.07 19.35
C LYS A 192 -11.76 -0.56 20.45
N GLY A 193 -12.75 0.23 20.04
CA GLY A 193 -13.78 0.81 20.91
C GLY A 193 -13.39 2.13 21.58
N GLN A 194 -12.12 2.53 21.57
CA GLN A 194 -11.72 3.83 22.09
C GLN A 194 -12.12 4.95 21.14
N SER A 195 -12.46 6.12 21.71
CA SER A 195 -12.84 7.30 20.96
C SER A 195 -11.94 8.50 21.29
N PHE A 196 -11.75 9.38 20.31
CA PHE A 196 -11.02 10.63 20.48
C PHE A 196 -11.51 11.70 19.51
N GLU A 197 -11.38 12.96 19.95
CA GLU A 197 -11.74 14.12 19.14
C GLU A 197 -10.60 14.52 18.20
N TYR A 198 -10.97 15.09 17.06
CA TYR A 198 -10.05 15.69 16.10
C TYR A 198 -10.59 17.01 15.55
N ASP A 199 -9.70 17.81 14.99
CA ASP A 199 -10.01 19.14 14.44
C ASP A 199 -9.57 19.32 12.98
N THR A 200 -8.83 18.33 12.45
CA THR A 200 -8.21 18.42 11.14
C THR A 200 -8.25 17.07 10.45
N VAL A 201 -8.62 17.06 9.17
CA VAL A 201 -8.52 15.91 8.28
C VAL A 201 -7.48 16.19 7.19
N ILE A 202 -6.67 15.18 6.89
CA ILE A 202 -5.67 15.19 5.81
C ILE A 202 -5.90 13.94 4.96
N ILE A 203 -6.09 14.11 3.65
CA ILE A 203 -6.30 13.01 2.71
C ILE A 203 -5.12 13.00 1.76
N ASP A 204 -4.23 12.02 1.92
CA ASP A 204 -3.14 11.81 0.97
C ASP A 204 -3.72 11.42 -0.39
N VAL A 205 -3.13 11.89 -1.50
CA VAL A 205 -3.52 11.42 -2.85
C VAL A 205 -3.38 9.90 -2.93
N ASN A 206 -2.22 9.39 -2.52
CA ASN A 206 -1.96 7.95 -2.41
C ASN A 206 -1.23 7.71 -1.08
N GLY A 207 -1.88 7.02 -0.15
CA GLY A 207 -1.41 6.92 1.23
C GLY A 207 -2.55 6.62 2.19
N PHE A 208 -2.83 7.54 3.11
CA PHE A 208 -3.89 7.39 4.09
C PHE A 208 -4.77 8.63 4.23
N VAL A 209 -5.97 8.44 4.78
CA VAL A 209 -6.69 9.51 5.47
C VAL A 209 -6.15 9.60 6.89
N TRP A 210 -5.73 10.78 7.31
CA TRP A 210 -5.31 11.10 8.66
C TRP A 210 -6.31 12.02 9.33
N VAL A 211 -6.58 11.77 10.62
CA VAL A 211 -7.17 12.76 11.52
C VAL A 211 -6.10 13.30 12.45
N SER A 212 -6.26 14.54 12.91
CA SER A 212 -5.24 15.22 13.72
C SER A 212 -5.85 16.08 14.82
N TYR A 213 -5.17 16.12 15.97
CA TYR A 213 -5.58 16.82 17.18
C TYR A 213 -4.37 17.26 18.01
N ILE A 214 -4.57 18.18 18.94
CA ILE A 214 -3.57 18.52 19.97
C ILE A 214 -3.76 17.56 21.16
N GLY A 215 -2.76 16.72 21.45
CA GLY A 215 -2.85 15.79 22.59
C GLY A 215 -2.48 16.47 23.92
N GLY A 216 -2.66 15.76 25.04
CA GLY A 216 -2.34 16.28 26.39
C GLY A 216 -0.90 16.80 26.58
N SER A 217 0.03 16.37 25.72
CA SER A 217 1.40 16.92 25.66
C SER A 217 1.53 18.34 25.07
N GLY A 218 0.43 18.97 24.63
CA GLY A 218 0.41 20.26 23.92
C GLY A 218 0.91 20.20 22.46
N LYS A 219 1.42 19.04 22.01
CA LYS A 219 1.91 18.82 20.65
C LYS A 219 0.83 18.18 19.76
N ARG A 220 0.83 18.53 18.47
CA ARG A 220 -0.05 17.94 17.45
C ARG A 220 0.29 16.46 17.19
N ASN A 221 -0.76 15.68 17.01
CA ASN A 221 -0.74 14.25 16.74
C ASN A 221 -1.52 13.92 15.46
N TYR A 222 -1.20 12.79 14.85
CA TYR A 222 -1.79 12.32 13.60
C TYR A 222 -2.10 10.83 13.72
N VAL A 223 -3.28 10.43 13.26
CA VAL A 223 -3.76 9.05 13.31
C VAL A 223 -4.25 8.66 11.93
N ALA A 224 -3.68 7.60 11.35
CA ALA A 224 -4.15 7.05 10.07
C ALA A 224 -5.47 6.29 10.27
N THR A 225 -6.39 6.45 9.32
CA THR A 225 -7.78 5.98 9.46
C THR A 225 -8.26 5.15 8.25
N GLY A 226 -7.36 4.70 7.40
CA GLY A 226 -7.66 3.92 6.20
C GLY A 226 -6.89 4.41 4.98
N ALA A 227 -6.67 3.49 4.03
CA ALA A 227 -5.88 3.74 2.84
C ALA A 227 -6.59 4.71 1.86
N THR A 228 -5.80 5.45 1.08
CA THR A 228 -6.27 6.30 -0.02
C THR A 228 -5.56 6.02 -1.33
N LYS A 229 -6.29 6.12 -2.43
CA LYS A 229 -5.76 6.05 -3.79
C LYS A 229 -6.48 7.09 -4.64
N ASN A 230 -5.73 7.87 -5.42
CA ASN A 230 -6.25 8.98 -6.23
C ASN A 230 -7.09 10.01 -5.45
N GLY A 231 -6.73 10.28 -4.19
CA GLY A 231 -7.38 11.28 -3.33
C GLY A 231 -8.66 10.81 -2.65
N GLU A 232 -9.01 9.53 -2.77
CA GLU A 232 -10.22 8.94 -2.18
C GLU A 232 -9.87 7.73 -1.32
N ARG A 233 -10.76 7.36 -0.39
CA ARG A 233 -10.59 6.13 0.41
C ARG A 233 -10.58 4.91 -0.51
N PHE A 234 -9.61 4.02 -0.29
CA PHE A 234 -9.43 2.80 -1.06
C PHE A 234 -9.57 1.56 -0.17
N GLY A 235 -10.78 1.36 0.34
CA GLY A 235 -11.13 0.38 1.36
C GLY A 235 -11.92 1.01 2.51
N SER A 236 -12.34 0.18 3.47
CA SER A 236 -13.09 0.65 4.65
C SER A 236 -12.22 1.50 5.58
N ALA A 237 -12.84 2.45 6.26
CA ALA A 237 -12.16 3.22 7.30
C ALA A 237 -11.88 2.37 8.55
N TRP A 238 -10.85 2.74 9.30
CA TRP A 238 -10.41 2.03 10.52
C TRP A 238 -11.14 2.50 11.79
N GLY A 239 -12.27 3.20 11.60
CA GLY A 239 -13.14 3.70 12.66
C GLY A 239 -14.43 4.29 12.08
N THR A 240 -15.34 4.67 12.98
CA THR A 240 -16.54 5.46 12.66
C THR A 240 -16.34 6.92 13.08
N PHE A 241 -17.00 7.84 12.39
CA PHE A 241 -16.88 9.28 12.59
C PHE A 241 -18.26 9.89 12.88
N LYS A 242 -18.32 10.88 13.77
CA LYS A 242 -19.52 11.63 14.15
C LYS A 242 -19.19 13.11 14.30
#